data_AF-A0A0C9RUC1-F1
#
_entry.id   AF-A0A0C9RUC1-F1
#
_cell.length_a   1.000
_cell.length_b   1.000
_cell.length_c   1.000
_cell.angle_alpha   90.00
_cell.angle_beta   90.00
_cell.angle_gamma   90.00
#
_symmetry.space_group_name_H-M   'P 1'
#
loop_
_entity.id
_entity.type
_entity.pdbx_description
1 polymer ?
#
loop_
_entity_poly.entity_id
_entity_poly.type
_entity_poly.pdbx_seq_one_letter_code
_entity_poly.pdbx_strand_id
1 'polypeptide(L)'
;KIIATGGASVNKSILQVVSDVFNAPVFVQNESEAALFGAAYRAKYSLYLNSIKTSNDISNGNINTENSTLTPLSYHDYIMQFIPNLLKLICEPSKDCEQIYAPMLERYRKMAVVLAQN
;
A
#
# COMPACT_ATOMS: atom_id res chain seq x y z
N LYS A 1 4.19 3.43 6.17
CA LYS A 1 4.17 4.42 5.07
C LYS A 1 2.74 4.82 4.78
N ILE A 2 2.52 6.07 4.39
CA ILE A 2 1.22 6.62 4.00
C ILE A 2 1.31 7.04 2.54
N ILE A 3 0.25 6.79 1.76
CA ILE A 3 0.14 7.26 0.38
C ILE A 3 -0.98 8.29 0.35
N ALA A 4 -0.63 9.54 0.04
CA ALA A 4 -1.57 10.62 -0.12
C ALA A 4 -1.89 10.83 -1.60
N THR A 5 -3.19 10.95 -1.89
CA THR A 5 -3.74 11.23 -3.22
C THR A 5 -4.88 12.25 -3.08
N GLY A 6 -5.40 12.73 -4.22
CA GLY A 6 -6.48 13.72 -4.28
C GLY A 6 -5.99 15.17 -4.18
N GLY A 7 -6.92 16.12 -4.26
CA GLY A 7 -6.56 17.55 -4.41
C GLY A 7 -5.71 18.12 -3.28
N ALA A 8 -5.89 17.65 -2.05
CA ALA A 8 -5.12 18.14 -0.90
C ALA A 8 -3.66 17.64 -0.88
N SER A 9 -3.33 16.58 -1.63
CA SER A 9 -1.97 16.01 -1.64
C SER A 9 -0.95 16.87 -2.38
N VAL A 10 -1.37 18.01 -2.95
CA VAL A 10 -0.46 19.03 -3.51
C VAL A 10 0.17 19.90 -2.42
N ASN A 11 -0.45 20.00 -1.24
CA ASN A 11 0.01 20.88 -0.16
C ASN A 11 0.96 20.16 0.79
N LYS A 12 2.27 20.44 0.64
CA LYS A 12 3.32 19.83 1.46
C LYS A 12 3.12 20.06 2.97
N SER A 13 2.63 21.22 3.40
CA SER A 13 2.44 21.52 4.82
C SER A 13 1.34 20.65 5.43
N ILE A 14 0.25 20.40 4.70
CA ILE A 14 -0.79 19.45 5.12
C ILE A 14 -0.20 18.04 5.23
N LEU A 15 0.58 17.62 4.23
CA LEU A 15 1.21 16.30 4.24
C LEU A 15 2.23 16.13 5.37
N GLN A 16 2.93 17.20 5.76
CA GLN A 16 3.84 17.17 6.91
C GLN A 16 3.07 16.94 8.21
N VAL A 17 1.96 17.64 8.43
CA VAL A 17 1.10 17.41 9.59
C VAL A 17 0.59 15.96 9.61
N VAL A 18 0.19 15.41 8.47
CA VAL A 18 -0.19 13.98 8.37
C VAL A 18 0.98 13.07 8.73
N SER A 19 2.18 13.36 8.21
CA SER A 19 3.39 12.58 8.51
C SER A 19 3.71 12.56 10.00
N ASP A 20 3.60 13.73 10.65
CA ASP A 20 3.92 13.89 12.06
C ASP A 20 2.85 13.27 12.98
N VAL A 21 1.56 13.47 12.68
CA VAL A 21 0.44 12.92 13.47
C VAL A 21 0.46 11.39 13.46
N PHE A 22 0.75 10.78 12.31
CA PHE A 22 0.80 9.32 12.15
C PHE A 22 2.19 8.73 12.41
N ASN A 23 3.19 9.56 12.69
CA ASN A 23 4.60 9.17 12.86
C ASN A 23 5.08 8.21 11.74
N ALA A 24 4.77 8.55 10.48
CA ALA A 24 5.04 7.68 9.34
C ALA A 24 5.33 8.48 8.07
N PRO A 25 6.25 8.01 7.19
CA PRO A 25 6.60 8.71 5.96
C PRO A 25 5.41 8.77 5.00
N VAL A 26 5.24 9.93 4.36
CA VAL A 26 4.16 10.22 3.41
C VAL A 26 4.70 10.30 1.99
N PHE A 27 4.07 9.53 1.11
CA PHE A 27 4.36 9.44 -0.32
C PHE A 27 3.18 10.02 -1.10
N VAL A 28 3.46 10.59 -2.27
CA VAL A 28 2.42 11.01 -3.23
C VAL A 28 2.54 10.17 -4.50
N GLN A 29 1.37 9.83 -5.04
CA GLN A 29 1.22 9.19 -6.35
C GLN A 29 0.63 10.22 -7.31
N ASN A 30 1.31 10.46 -8.44
CA ASN A 30 0.88 11.47 -9.43
C ASN A 30 -0.21 10.95 -10.39
N GLU A 31 -0.64 9.70 -10.24
CA GLU A 31 -1.53 9.03 -11.17
C GLU A 31 -2.97 9.01 -10.63
N SER A 32 -3.93 9.41 -11.48
CA SER A 32 -5.33 9.64 -11.08
C SER A 32 -6.15 8.33 -11.03
N GLU A 33 -5.76 7.31 -11.79
CA GLU A 33 -6.64 6.17 -12.10
C GLU A 33 -6.35 4.89 -11.30
N ALA A 34 -6.23 5.01 -9.97
CA ALA A 34 -5.87 3.89 -9.09
C ALA A 34 -6.81 2.66 -9.25
N ALA A 35 -8.10 2.89 -9.49
CA ALA A 35 -9.08 1.82 -9.69
C ALA A 35 -8.84 1.04 -10.99
N LEU A 36 -8.55 1.76 -12.09
CA LEU A 36 -8.26 1.17 -13.40
C LEU A 36 -6.97 0.34 -13.35
N PHE A 37 -5.89 0.91 -12.81
CA PHE A 37 -4.63 0.18 -12.63
C PHE A 37 -4.82 -1.03 -11.71
N GLY A 38 -5.58 -0.88 -10.62
CA GLY A 38 -5.91 -1.99 -9.73
C GLY A 38 -6.66 -3.12 -10.43
N ALA A 39 -7.61 -2.82 -11.32
CA ALA A 39 -8.31 -3.83 -12.12
C ALA A 39 -7.36 -4.53 -13.11
N ALA A 40 -6.53 -3.77 -13.82
CA ALA A 40 -5.55 -4.31 -14.77
C ALA A 40 -4.52 -5.23 -14.08
N TYR A 41 -3.99 -4.81 -12.93
CA TYR A 41 -3.04 -5.62 -12.14
C TYR A 41 -3.67 -6.91 -11.63
N ARG A 42 -4.91 -6.86 -11.12
CA ARG A 42 -5.65 -8.06 -10.70
C ARG A 42 -5.93 -9.01 -11.86
N ALA A 43 -6.32 -8.50 -13.03
CA ALA A 43 -6.55 -9.31 -14.22
C ALA A 43 -5.25 -10.01 -14.66
N LYS A 44 -4.14 -9.27 -14.72
CA LYS A 44 -2.82 -9.82 -15.06
C LYS A 44 -2.37 -10.90 -14.08
N TYR A 45 -2.51 -10.66 -12.77
CA TYR A 45 -2.14 -11.65 -11.75
C TYR A 45 -3.00 -12.92 -11.84
N SER A 46 -4.28 -12.79 -12.16
CA SER A 46 -5.17 -13.95 -12.37
C SER A 46 -4.70 -14.82 -13.54
N LEU A 47 -4.26 -14.21 -14.65
CA LEU A 47 -3.68 -14.94 -15.78
C LEU A 47 -2.37 -15.65 -15.40
N TYR A 48 -1.52 -14.99 -14.60
CA TYR A 48 -0.28 -15.59 -14.08
C TYR A 48 -0.57 -16.84 -13.23
N LEU A 49 -1.51 -16.78 -12.29
CA LEU A 49 -1.88 -17.94 -11.49
C LEU A 49 -2.44 -19.08 -12.35
N ASN A 50 -3.25 -18.76 -13.36
CA ASN A 50 -3.79 -19.76 -14.28
C ASN A 50 -2.69 -20.45 -15.11
N SER A 51 -1.67 -19.71 -15.56
CA SER A 51 -0.53 -20.29 -16.28
C SER A 51 0.28 -21.27 -15.43
N ILE A 52 0.47 -20.99 -14.14
CA ILE A 52 1.16 -21.90 -13.22
C ILE A 52 0.32 -23.15 -12.96
N LYS A 53 -0.98 -22.98 -12.73
CA LYS A 53 -1.89 -24.11 -12.50
C LYS A 53 -1.91 -25.06 -13.70
N THR A 54 -2.04 -24.51 -14.91
CA THR A 54 -2.04 -25.29 -16.16
C THR A 54 -0.74 -26.07 -16.33
N SER A 55 0.42 -25.46 -16.03
CA SER A 55 1.72 -26.16 -16.10
C SER A 55 1.86 -27.27 -15.07
N ASN A 56 1.30 -27.10 -13.87
CA ASN A 56 1.32 -28.13 -12.82
C ASN A 56 0.34 -29.28 -13.10
N ASP A 57 -0.81 -28.99 -13.71
CA ASP A 57 -1.78 -30.02 -14.14
C ASP A 57 -1.19 -30.90 -15.25
N ILE A 58 -0.37 -30.34 -16.16
CA ILE A 58 0.33 -31.08 -17.22
C ILE A 58 1.45 -31.98 -16.64
N SER A 59 2.20 -31.50 -15.65
CA SER A 59 3.33 -32.26 -15.08
C SER A 59 2.89 -33.42 -14.17
N ASN A 60 1.75 -33.31 -13.49
CA ASN A 60 1.20 -34.38 -12.65
C ASN A 60 0.73 -35.63 -13.43
N GLY A 61 0.61 -35.55 -14.76
CA GLY A 61 0.33 -36.70 -15.63
C GLY A 61 1.54 -37.58 -15.95
N ASN A 62 2.78 -37.09 -15.72
CA ASN A 62 4.02 -37.83 -15.97
C ASN A 62 4.75 -38.09 -14.64
N ILE A 63 4.47 -39.26 -14.07
CA ILE A 63 5.16 -39.79 -12.89
C ILE A 63 6.65 -39.94 -13.22
N ASN A 64 7.51 -39.40 -12.34
CA ASN A 64 8.99 -39.45 -12.32
C ASN A 64 9.75 -38.25 -12.89
N THR A 65 9.60 -37.03 -12.35
CA THR A 65 10.70 -36.05 -12.37
C THR A 65 10.61 -35.08 -11.19
N GLU A 66 11.75 -34.79 -10.58
CA GLU A 66 11.94 -34.14 -9.28
C GLU A 66 11.33 -32.72 -9.19
N ASN A 67 10.25 -32.59 -8.41
CA ASN A 67 9.97 -31.60 -7.35
C ASN A 67 10.46 -30.14 -7.51
N SER A 68 10.37 -29.51 -8.68
CA SER A 68 10.33 -28.04 -8.74
C SER A 68 8.86 -27.59 -8.78
N THR A 69 8.16 -27.76 -7.67
CA THR A 69 6.84 -27.15 -7.47
C THR A 69 7.02 -25.63 -7.51
N LEU A 70 6.70 -25.02 -8.64
CA LEU A 70 6.68 -23.56 -8.81
C LEU A 70 5.62 -22.96 -7.89
N THR A 71 6.04 -22.53 -6.70
CA THR A 71 5.18 -21.75 -5.81
C THR A 71 4.92 -20.39 -6.45
N PRO A 72 3.64 -19.98 -6.65
CA PRO A 72 3.35 -18.68 -7.23
C PRO A 72 3.88 -17.57 -6.32
N LEU A 73 4.43 -16.53 -6.93
CA LEU A 73 4.79 -15.29 -6.23
C LEU A 73 3.56 -14.66 -5.58
N SER A 74 3.77 -13.93 -4.48
CA SER A 74 2.69 -13.14 -3.88
C SER A 74 2.19 -12.06 -4.85
N TYR A 75 0.93 -11.63 -4.71
CA TYR A 75 0.37 -10.55 -5.53
C TYR A 75 1.27 -9.31 -5.50
N HIS A 76 1.74 -8.94 -4.32
CA HIS A 76 2.61 -7.79 -4.14
C HIS A 76 3.91 -7.96 -4.93
N ASP A 77 4.62 -9.07 -4.75
CA ASP A 77 5.96 -9.26 -5.36
C ASP A 77 5.87 -9.44 -6.88
N TYR A 78 4.79 -10.03 -7.37
CA TYR A 78 4.52 -10.12 -8.80
C TYR A 78 4.23 -8.74 -9.40
N ILE A 79 3.36 -7.96 -8.77
CA ILE A 79 2.93 -6.66 -9.32
C ILE A 79 4.00 -5.58 -9.19
N MET A 80 4.83 -5.60 -8.15
CA MET A 80 5.93 -4.63 -7.99
C MET A 80 6.93 -4.65 -9.14
N GLN A 81 7.05 -5.77 -9.87
CA GLN A 81 7.89 -5.85 -11.08
C GLN A 81 7.39 -4.95 -12.22
N PHE A 82 6.11 -4.56 -12.19
CA PHE A 82 5.46 -3.76 -13.25
C PHE A 82 5.16 -2.32 -12.82
N ILE A 83 5.46 -1.95 -11.57
CA ILE A 83 5.23 -0.60 -11.06
C ILE A 83 6.59 0.12 -11.00
N PRO A 84 6.97 0.91 -12.02
CA PRO A 84 8.12 1.80 -11.88
C PRO A 84 7.86 2.77 -10.73
N ASN A 85 8.90 3.22 -10.00
CA ASN A 85 8.87 4.07 -8.81
C ASN A 85 7.82 5.20 -8.82
N LEU A 86 6.54 4.84 -8.62
CA LEU A 86 5.38 5.71 -8.82
C LEU A 86 5.11 6.58 -7.58
N LEU A 87 5.75 6.21 -6.47
CA LEU A 87 5.61 6.85 -5.19
C LEU A 87 6.80 7.78 -4.98
N LYS A 88 6.52 9.07 -4.90
CA LYS A 88 7.50 10.07 -4.50
C LYS A 88 7.38 10.30 -3.01
N LEU A 89 8.46 10.09 -2.26
CA LEU A 89 8.53 10.50 -0.86
C LEU A 89 8.45 12.03 -0.77
N ILE A 90 7.55 12.55 0.06
CA ILE A 90 7.34 14.01 0.22
C ILE A 90 7.71 14.49 1.62
N CYS A 91 7.34 13.71 2.64
CA CYS A 91 7.54 14.07 4.05
C CYS A 91 8.02 12.86 4.84
N GLU A 92 8.95 13.12 5.75
CA GLU A 92 9.35 12.23 6.84
C GLU A 92 8.84 12.84 8.15
N PRO A 93 8.48 12.02 9.15
CA PRO A 93 8.03 12.53 10.43
C PRO A 93 9.14 13.33 11.12
N SER A 94 8.75 14.44 11.73
CA SER A 94 9.63 15.27 12.55
C SER A 94 10.08 14.51 13.80
N LYS A 95 11.31 14.76 14.28
CA LYS A 95 11.91 13.98 15.40
C LYS A 95 11.12 14.08 16.71
N ASP A 96 10.47 15.22 16.92
CA ASP A 96 9.68 15.58 18.09
C ASP A 96 8.18 15.34 17.91
N CYS A 97 7.75 14.79 16.77
CA CYS A 97 6.33 14.64 16.45
C CYS A 97 5.58 13.81 17.51
N GLU A 98 6.17 12.72 17.99
CA GLU A 98 5.54 11.86 18.98
C GLU A 98 5.31 12.58 20.31
N GLN A 99 6.29 13.38 20.74
CA GLN A 99 6.23 14.15 22.00
C GLN A 99 5.13 15.23 21.94
N ILE A 100 4.90 15.79 20.76
CA ILE A 100 3.88 16.83 20.53
C ILE A 100 2.49 16.20 20.35
N TYR A 101 2.36 15.25 19.42
CA TYR A 101 1.06 14.76 18.96
C TYR A 101 0.47 13.68 19.86
N ALA A 102 1.26 12.86 20.57
CA ALA A 102 0.72 11.83 21.47
C ALA A 102 -0.19 12.43 22.58
N PRO A 103 0.26 13.41 23.40
CA PRO A 103 -0.62 14.01 24.42
C PRO A 103 -1.74 14.86 23.80
N MET A 104 -1.55 15.40 22.60
CA MET A 104 -2.60 16.13 21.88
C MET A 104 -3.73 15.19 21.43
N LEU A 105 -3.37 14.02 20.90
CA LEU A 105 -4.33 13.03 20.41
C LEU A 105 -5.17 12.46 21.55
N GLU A 106 -4.57 12.24 22.73
CA GLU A 106 -5.30 11.84 23.92
C GLU A 106 -6.34 12.89 24.33
N ARG A 107 -5.96 14.17 24.38
CA ARG A 107 -6.88 15.28 24.68
C ARG A 107 -7.98 15.39 23.63
N TYR A 108 -7.63 15.29 22.34
CA TYR A 108 -8.58 15.34 21.24
C TYR A 108 -9.63 14.23 21.35
N ARG A 109 -9.22 13.00 21.65
CA ARG A 109 -10.13 11.88 21.89
C ARG A 109 -11.07 12.13 23.06
N LYS A 110 -10.57 12.64 24.19
CA LYS A 110 -11.41 13.01 25.35
C LYS A 110 -12.47 14.04 24.97
N MET A 111 -12.10 15.08 24.23
CA MET A 111 -13.05 16.09 23.74
C MET A 111 -14.09 15.50 22.78
N ALA A 112 -13.67 14.65 21.84
CA ALA A 112 -14.57 14.00 20.90
C ALA A 112 -15.62 13.11 21.60
N VAL A 113 -15.23 12.42 22.67
CA VAL A 113 -16.16 11.62 23.49
C VAL A 113 -17.20 12.51 24.17
N VAL A 114 -16.78 13.64 24.76
CA VAL A 114 -17.73 14.59 25.39
C VAL A 114 -18.71 15.15 24.37
N LEU A 115 -18.24 15.49 23.17
CA LEU A 115 -19.11 16.02 22.11
C LEU A 115 -20.09 14.98 21.56
N ALA A 116 -19.70 13.71 21.52
CA ALA A 116 -20.55 12.63 21.01
C ALA A 116 -21.67 12.21 21.99
N GLN A 117 -21.60 12.64 23.25
CA GLN A 117 -22.60 12.35 24.29
C GLN A 117 -23.73 13.40 24.37
N ASN A 118 -23.58 14.52 23.67
CA ASN A 118 -24.60 15.56 23.51
C ASN A 118 -25.34 15.41 22.18
#